data_AF-A0A963P086-F1
#
_entry.id   AF-A0A963P086-F1
#
_cell.length_a   1.000
_cell.length_b   1.000
_cell.length_c   1.000
_cell.angle_alpha   90.00
_cell.angle_beta   90.00
_cell.angle_gamma   90.00
#
_symmetry.space_group_name_H-M   'P 1'
#
loop_
_entity.id
_entity.type
_entity.pdbx_description
1 polymer ?
#
loop_
_entity_poly.entity_id
_entity_poly.type
_entity_poly.pdbx_seq_one_letter_code
_entity_poly.pdbx_strand_id
1 'polypeptide(L)'
;MTELPAPATTEPPLPDKEAPDKGVNPAAGNRRAALLLSLWQVRADLYRSLEEHTRRALAGSNTIGPDELEDFIEQQVTTEQTEYIAQFLFVLRTAGCTEPGPLGLYIDSHNAMIDRLLAELENARDTGRPVGSRLKQRLWRLRSARFNERMKAGTLERLGEGRLVLSLKDLERFMAMHMDPTLCRDRLDALVKAGLLADEVRPNIRLIWSDGALEAIVGRHLDDLWRQLKETALAPPL
;
A
#
# COMPACT_ATOMS: atom_id res chain seq x y z
N MET A 1 -61.42 -21.45 -54.75
CA MET A 1 -60.96 -20.51 -53.72
C MET A 1 -60.52 -21.36 -52.56
N THR A 2 -59.21 -21.47 -52.37
CA THR A 2 -58.58 -22.44 -51.46
C THR A 2 -57.99 -21.63 -50.32
N GLU A 3 -58.59 -21.73 -49.13
CA GLU A 3 -58.08 -21.05 -47.93
C GLU A 3 -56.84 -21.77 -47.41
N LEU A 4 -55.76 -21.01 -47.22
CA LEU A 4 -54.52 -21.45 -46.59
C LEU A 4 -54.68 -21.41 -45.06
N PRO A 5 -54.19 -22.41 -44.31
CA PRO A 5 -54.25 -22.41 -42.85
C PRO A 5 -53.24 -21.42 -42.26
N ALA A 6 -53.65 -20.74 -41.19
CA ALA A 6 -52.84 -19.79 -40.45
C ALA A 6 -51.64 -20.47 -39.73
N PRO A 7 -50.49 -19.79 -39.59
CA PRO A 7 -49.30 -20.35 -38.95
C PRO A 7 -49.49 -20.48 -37.43
N ALA A 8 -49.07 -21.62 -36.90
CA ALA A 8 -49.06 -21.90 -35.46
C ALA A 8 -48.03 -20.99 -34.75
N THR A 9 -48.52 -20.13 -33.87
CA THR A 9 -47.71 -19.40 -32.88
C THR A 9 -47.18 -20.38 -31.83
N THR A 10 -45.92 -20.77 -31.94
CA THR A 10 -45.15 -21.38 -30.84
C THR A 10 -44.74 -20.28 -29.86
N GLU A 11 -45.36 -20.25 -28.69
CA GLU A 11 -44.89 -19.45 -27.54
C GLU A 11 -43.52 -19.96 -27.09
N PRO A 12 -42.57 -19.07 -26.78
CA PRO A 12 -41.28 -19.45 -26.21
C PRO A 12 -41.45 -20.01 -24.79
N PRO A 13 -40.66 -21.02 -24.39
CA PRO A 13 -40.73 -21.58 -23.05
C PRO A 13 -40.39 -20.51 -22.00
N LEU A 14 -41.20 -20.49 -20.94
CA LEU A 14 -40.98 -19.65 -19.75
C LEU A 14 -39.58 -19.93 -19.16
N PRO A 15 -38.85 -18.89 -18.71
CA PRO A 15 -37.54 -19.07 -18.10
C PRO A 15 -37.65 -19.96 -16.86
N ASP A 16 -36.71 -20.90 -16.73
CA ASP A 16 -36.58 -21.78 -15.59
C ASP A 16 -36.65 -20.98 -14.29
N LYS A 17 -37.51 -21.41 -13.36
CA LYS A 17 -37.62 -20.85 -12.01
C LYS A 17 -36.22 -20.83 -11.39
N GLU A 18 -35.67 -19.63 -11.17
CA GLU A 18 -34.43 -19.42 -10.44
C GLU A 18 -34.47 -20.24 -9.15
N ALA A 19 -33.49 -21.12 -8.99
CA ALA A 19 -33.31 -21.88 -7.77
C ALA A 19 -33.23 -20.90 -6.58
N PRO A 20 -33.88 -21.20 -5.44
CA PRO A 20 -33.87 -20.32 -4.29
C PRO A 20 -32.43 -20.01 -3.91
N ASP A 21 -32.15 -18.70 -3.86
CA ASP A 21 -30.87 -18.12 -3.47
C ASP A 21 -30.39 -18.81 -2.18
N LYS A 22 -29.20 -19.42 -2.23
CA LYS A 22 -28.62 -20.13 -1.09
C LYS A 22 -28.31 -19.08 -0.03
N GLY A 23 -29.28 -18.85 0.84
CA GLY A 23 -29.29 -17.78 1.83
C GLY A 23 -27.94 -17.60 2.50
N VAL A 24 -27.43 -16.37 2.43
CA VAL A 24 -26.20 -15.95 3.11
C VAL A 24 -26.31 -16.32 4.58
N ASN A 25 -25.44 -17.20 5.07
CA ASN A 25 -25.41 -17.59 6.47
C ASN A 25 -25.15 -16.32 7.34
N PRO A 26 -26.12 -15.88 8.15
CA PRO A 26 -26.02 -14.62 8.89
C PRO A 26 -24.86 -14.65 9.91
N ALA A 27 -24.53 -15.81 10.48
CA ALA A 27 -23.40 -15.97 11.38
C ALA A 27 -22.04 -15.74 10.68
N ALA A 28 -21.92 -16.17 9.42
CA ALA A 28 -20.74 -15.90 8.60
C ALA A 28 -20.66 -14.41 8.20
N GLY A 29 -21.81 -13.77 7.97
CA GLY A 29 -21.93 -12.32 7.77
C GLY A 29 -21.42 -11.53 8.98
N ASN A 30 -21.89 -11.88 10.18
CA ASN A 30 -21.51 -11.24 11.44
C ASN A 30 -20.00 -11.35 11.70
N ARG A 31 -19.40 -12.52 11.45
CA ARG A 31 -17.94 -12.70 11.62
C ARG A 31 -17.15 -11.84 10.63
N ARG A 32 -17.56 -11.75 9.36
CA ARG A 32 -16.88 -10.89 8.37
C ARG A 32 -17.00 -9.41 8.71
N ALA A 33 -18.16 -8.97 9.19
CA ALA A 33 -18.36 -7.59 9.64
C ALA A 33 -17.45 -7.27 10.85
N ALA A 34 -17.35 -8.18 11.83
CA ALA A 34 -16.46 -8.02 12.97
C ALA A 34 -14.98 -7.90 12.54
N LEU A 35 -14.52 -8.72 11.59
CA LEU A 35 -13.17 -8.62 11.04
C LEU A 35 -12.90 -7.27 10.38
N LEU A 36 -13.86 -6.74 9.60
CA LEU A 36 -13.71 -5.42 8.97
C LEU A 36 -13.67 -4.30 10.01
N LEU A 37 -14.50 -4.37 11.05
CA LEU A 37 -14.48 -3.41 12.15
C LEU A 37 -13.13 -3.42 12.89
N SER A 38 -12.56 -4.60 13.16
CA SER A 38 -11.22 -4.71 13.76
C SER A 38 -10.14 -4.06 12.90
N LEU A 39 -10.19 -4.28 11.57
CA LEU A 39 -9.25 -3.65 10.65
C LEU A 39 -9.39 -2.13 10.64
N TRP A 40 -10.62 -1.61 10.63
CA TRP A 40 -10.86 -0.17 10.68
C TRP A 40 -10.42 0.46 12.00
N GLN A 41 -10.68 -0.22 13.13
CA GLN A 41 -10.27 0.25 14.45
C GLN A 41 -8.75 0.35 14.57
N VAL A 42 -8.03 -0.71 14.19
CA VAL A 42 -6.56 -0.71 14.23
C VAL A 42 -5.98 0.39 13.33
N ARG A 43 -6.58 0.61 12.16
CA ARG A 43 -6.16 1.69 11.26
C ARG A 43 -6.38 3.07 11.88
N ALA A 44 -7.52 3.30 12.53
CA ALA A 44 -7.78 4.55 13.24
C ALA A 44 -6.79 4.77 14.40
N ASP A 45 -6.42 3.70 15.11
CA ASP A 45 -5.44 3.76 16.20
C ASP A 45 -4.01 4.04 15.69
N LEU A 46 -3.66 3.52 14.50
CA LEU A 46 -2.43 3.88 13.78
C LEU A 46 -2.38 5.38 13.51
N TYR A 47 -3.44 5.94 12.92
CA TYR A 47 -3.50 7.37 12.62
C TYR A 47 -3.42 8.24 13.87
N ARG A 48 -4.13 7.86 14.94
CA ARG A 48 -4.03 8.56 16.23
C ARG A 48 -2.61 8.55 16.77
N SER A 49 -1.90 7.42 16.66
CA SER A 49 -0.50 7.31 17.12
C SER A 49 0.46 8.18 16.32
N LEU A 50 0.25 8.29 15.00
CA LEU A 50 1.04 9.17 14.13
C LEU A 50 0.78 10.64 14.44
N GLU A 51 -0.49 11.01 14.65
CA GLU A 51 -0.90 12.35 15.09
C GLU A 51 -0.25 12.70 16.44
N GLU A 52 -0.42 11.87 17.46
CA GLU A 52 0.14 12.08 18.80
C GLU A 52 1.67 12.20 18.78
N HIS A 53 2.34 11.42 17.93
CA HIS A 53 3.79 11.56 17.73
C HIS A 53 4.13 12.92 17.11
N THR A 54 3.46 13.27 16.01
CA THR A 54 3.70 14.52 15.27
C THR A 54 3.47 15.75 16.15
N ARG A 55 2.37 15.77 16.92
CA ARG A 55 2.08 16.87 17.86
C ARG A 55 3.18 17.02 18.90
N ARG A 56 3.69 15.91 19.45
CA ARG A 56 4.78 15.94 20.42
C ARG A 56 6.10 16.38 19.80
N ALA A 57 6.42 15.91 18.60
CA ALA A 57 7.64 16.28 17.88
C ALA A 57 7.67 17.78 17.51
N LEU A 58 6.51 18.34 17.18
CA LEU A 58 6.36 19.74 16.81
C LEU A 58 5.92 20.63 17.99
N ALA A 59 5.77 20.08 19.19
CA ALA A 59 5.41 20.84 20.39
C ALA A 59 6.50 21.86 20.70
N GLY A 60 6.12 23.14 20.74
CA GLY A 60 7.06 24.24 20.99
C GLY A 60 7.85 24.68 19.74
N SER A 61 7.59 24.10 18.57
CA SER A 61 8.06 24.70 17.33
C SER A 61 7.24 25.95 17.01
N ASN A 62 7.89 27.12 16.97
CA ASN A 62 7.25 28.38 16.56
C ASN A 62 7.01 28.48 15.04
N THR A 63 7.32 27.43 14.28
CA THR A 63 7.29 27.47 12.81
C THR A 63 5.94 27.15 12.20
N ILE A 64 5.02 26.54 12.96
CA ILE A 64 3.72 26.09 12.45
C ILE A 64 2.61 26.54 13.40
N GLY A 65 1.60 27.21 12.86
CA GLY A 65 0.42 27.61 13.65
C GLY A 65 -0.45 26.40 14.03
N PRO A 66 -1.37 26.52 15.01
CA PRO A 66 -2.26 25.44 15.40
C PRO A 66 -3.10 24.90 14.23
N ASP A 67 -3.75 25.77 13.46
CA ASP A 67 -4.58 25.35 12.32
C ASP A 67 -3.74 24.72 11.21
N GLU A 68 -2.54 25.26 10.94
CA GLU A 68 -1.61 24.69 9.97
C GLU A 68 -1.08 23.31 10.42
N LEU A 69 -0.94 23.09 11.73
CA LEU A 69 -0.57 21.80 12.28
C LEU A 69 -1.68 20.76 12.08
N GLU A 70 -2.95 21.15 12.28
CA GLU A 70 -4.09 20.27 11.98
C GLU A 70 -4.11 19.87 10.50
N ASP A 71 -4.03 20.87 9.60
CA ASP A 71 -4.00 20.64 8.16
C ASP A 71 -2.81 19.75 7.77
N PHE A 72 -1.64 19.98 8.34
CA PHE A 72 -0.45 19.16 8.10
C PHE A 72 -0.66 17.71 8.53
N ILE A 73 -1.21 17.49 9.73
CA ILE A 73 -1.45 16.14 10.24
C ILE A 73 -2.46 15.42 9.33
N GLU A 74 -3.62 16.02 9.06
CA GLU A 74 -4.70 15.41 8.29
C GLU A 74 -4.29 15.15 6.83
N GLN A 75 -3.68 16.14 6.17
CA GLN A 75 -3.43 16.08 4.72
C GLN A 75 -2.12 15.38 4.36
N GLN A 76 -1.19 15.25 5.31
CA GLN A 76 0.16 14.76 5.01
C GLN A 76 0.58 13.57 5.88
N VAL A 77 0.22 13.53 7.17
CA VAL A 77 0.70 12.50 8.09
C VAL A 77 -0.29 11.34 8.23
N THR A 78 -1.56 11.58 8.52
CA THR A 78 -2.57 10.53 8.78
C THR A 78 -3.26 10.07 7.49
N THR A 79 -2.44 9.81 6.46
CA THR A 79 -2.92 9.39 5.14
C THR A 79 -2.61 7.93 4.85
N GLU A 80 -3.38 7.34 3.94
CA GLU A 80 -3.15 5.99 3.45
C GLU A 80 -1.75 5.82 2.83
N GLN A 81 -1.22 6.85 2.18
CA GLN A 81 0.13 6.80 1.61
C GLN A 81 1.20 6.75 2.69
N THR A 82 1.02 7.47 3.79
CA THR A 82 1.91 7.39 4.95
C THR A 82 1.87 6.01 5.58
N GLU A 83 0.68 5.41 5.68
CA GLU A 83 0.51 4.02 6.13
C GLU A 83 1.30 3.04 5.25
N TYR A 84 1.26 3.17 3.92
CA TYR A 84 2.07 2.32 3.03
C TYR A 84 3.57 2.44 3.27
N ILE A 85 4.09 3.65 3.46
CA ILE A 85 5.52 3.88 3.78
C ILE A 85 5.86 3.23 5.13
N ALA A 86 5.01 3.43 6.14
CA ALA A 86 5.21 2.90 7.48
C ALA A 86 5.23 1.35 7.49
N GLN A 87 4.26 0.73 6.83
CA GLN A 87 4.19 -0.73 6.68
C GLN A 87 5.38 -1.27 5.89
N PHE A 88 5.78 -0.59 4.82
CA PHE A 88 6.95 -0.98 4.02
C PHE A 88 8.23 -1.00 4.84
N LEU A 89 8.51 0.07 5.60
CA LEU A 89 9.69 0.15 6.45
C LEU A 89 9.67 -0.91 7.57
N PHE A 90 8.49 -1.17 8.16
CA PHE A 90 8.31 -2.26 9.11
C PHE A 90 8.63 -3.62 8.50
N VAL A 91 8.12 -3.92 7.29
CA VAL A 91 8.39 -5.17 6.57
C VAL A 91 9.89 -5.32 6.27
N LEU A 92 10.56 -4.28 5.79
CA LEU A 92 11.99 -4.35 5.53
C LEU A 92 12.79 -4.63 6.80
N ARG A 93 12.49 -3.94 7.90
CA ARG A 93 13.19 -4.15 9.17
C ARG A 93 12.96 -5.57 9.71
N THR A 94 11.72 -6.04 9.72
CA THR A 94 11.37 -7.39 10.21
C THR A 94 11.91 -8.52 9.31
N ALA A 95 12.07 -8.27 8.01
CA ALA A 95 12.70 -9.19 7.08
C ALA A 95 14.24 -9.20 7.15
N GLY A 96 14.85 -8.41 8.04
CA GLY A 96 16.31 -8.31 8.18
C GLY A 96 16.98 -7.56 7.03
N CYS A 97 16.25 -6.70 6.30
CA CYS A 97 16.79 -5.91 5.19
C CYS A 97 17.72 -4.76 5.63
N THR A 98 18.12 -4.73 6.91
CA THR A 98 19.26 -3.94 7.38
C THR A 98 20.59 -4.57 6.95
N GLU A 99 20.57 -5.82 6.51
CA GLU A 99 21.73 -6.56 6.01
C GLU A 99 21.72 -6.66 4.46
N PRO A 100 22.90 -6.62 3.80
CA PRO A 100 22.98 -6.66 2.33
C PRO A 100 22.35 -7.88 1.68
N GLY A 101 22.49 -9.06 2.28
CA GLY A 101 21.92 -10.31 1.74
C GLY A 101 20.40 -10.26 1.64
N PRO A 102 19.68 -10.13 2.77
CA PRO A 102 18.23 -10.00 2.77
C PRO A 102 17.69 -8.85 1.92
N LEU A 103 18.30 -7.66 1.97
CA LEU A 103 17.85 -6.54 1.12
C LEU A 103 18.06 -6.83 -0.37
N GLY A 104 19.17 -7.48 -0.72
CA GLY A 104 19.44 -7.92 -2.09
C GLY A 104 18.36 -8.87 -2.62
N LEU A 105 17.97 -9.87 -1.81
CA LEU A 105 16.88 -10.79 -2.14
C LEU A 105 15.53 -10.08 -2.24
N TYR A 106 15.26 -9.09 -1.38
CA TYR A 106 14.04 -8.30 -1.44
C TYR A 106 13.95 -7.49 -2.73
N ILE A 107 15.06 -6.85 -3.16
CA ILE A 107 15.14 -6.13 -4.44
C ILE A 107 14.90 -7.08 -5.63
N ASP A 108 15.45 -8.29 -5.60
CA ASP A 108 15.23 -9.29 -6.66
C ASP A 108 13.76 -9.72 -6.74
N SER A 109 13.12 -9.94 -5.59
CA SER A 109 11.69 -10.26 -5.50
C SER A 109 10.81 -9.11 -6.02
N HIS A 110 11.15 -7.87 -5.68
CA HIS A 110 10.51 -6.67 -6.22
C HIS A 110 10.64 -6.60 -7.75
N ASN A 111 11.86 -6.77 -8.27
CA ASN A 111 12.10 -6.78 -9.72
C ASN A 111 11.31 -7.88 -10.44
N ALA A 112 11.25 -9.09 -9.87
CA ALA A 112 10.46 -10.20 -10.42
C ALA A 112 8.96 -9.90 -10.43
N MET A 113 8.44 -9.17 -9.43
CA MET A 113 7.06 -8.68 -9.42
C MET A 113 6.82 -7.65 -10.54
N ILE A 114 7.73 -6.68 -10.69
CA ILE A 114 7.66 -5.66 -11.75
C ILE A 114 7.68 -6.31 -13.13
N ASP A 115 8.57 -7.28 -13.35
CA ASP A 115 8.71 -7.98 -14.64
C ASP A 115 7.41 -8.77 -14.99
N ARG A 116 6.76 -9.40 -14.00
CA ARG A 116 5.43 -10.03 -14.20
C ARG A 116 4.36 -9.01 -14.60
N LEU A 117 4.27 -7.89 -13.90
CA LEU A 117 3.29 -6.84 -14.21
C LEU A 117 3.53 -6.21 -15.58
N LEU A 118 4.80 -6.04 -15.97
CA LEU A 118 5.15 -5.57 -17.31
C LEU A 118 4.70 -6.55 -18.38
N ALA A 119 4.97 -7.85 -18.20
CA ALA A 119 4.54 -8.89 -19.14
C ALA A 119 3.02 -8.94 -19.28
N GLU A 120 2.26 -8.85 -18.19
CA GLU A 120 0.79 -8.81 -18.22
C GLU A 120 0.27 -7.61 -19.03
N LEU A 121 0.87 -6.43 -18.85
CA LEU A 121 0.46 -5.22 -19.55
C LEU A 121 0.88 -5.22 -21.03
N GLU A 122 2.03 -5.82 -21.36
CA GLU A 122 2.49 -5.98 -22.74
C GLU A 122 1.63 -6.99 -23.49
N ASN A 123 1.26 -8.12 -22.87
CA ASN A 123 0.30 -9.06 -23.45
C ASN A 123 -1.08 -8.44 -23.69
N ALA A 124 -1.53 -7.55 -22.79
CA ALA A 124 -2.78 -6.82 -22.98
C ALA A 124 -2.73 -5.79 -24.13
N ARG A 125 -1.54 -5.40 -24.58
CA ARG A 125 -1.34 -4.46 -25.70
C ARG A 125 -1.49 -5.13 -27.06
N ASP A 126 -1.27 -6.44 -27.15
CA ASP A 126 -1.31 -7.21 -28.40
C ASP A 126 -2.74 -7.40 -28.96
N THR A 127 -3.76 -6.84 -28.30
CA THR A 127 -5.15 -6.85 -28.80
C THR A 127 -5.41 -5.82 -29.92
N GLY A 128 -4.38 -5.21 -30.51
CA GLY A 128 -4.48 -4.28 -31.65
C GLY A 128 -5.14 -2.93 -31.35
N ARG A 129 -5.41 -2.60 -30.08
CA ARG A 129 -6.05 -1.33 -29.68
C ARG A 129 -4.99 -0.26 -29.37
N PRO A 130 -5.26 1.03 -29.67
CA PRO A 130 -4.38 2.12 -29.28
C PRO A 130 -4.14 2.13 -27.77
N VAL A 131 -2.88 2.16 -27.36
CA VAL A 131 -2.50 2.24 -25.95
C VAL A 131 -2.87 3.63 -25.43
N GLY A 132 -3.90 3.70 -24.57
CA GLY A 132 -4.30 4.93 -23.89
C GLY A 132 -3.17 5.52 -23.04
N SER A 133 -3.21 6.85 -22.83
CA SER A 133 -2.20 7.59 -22.05
C SER A 133 -1.94 7.00 -20.66
N ARG A 134 -2.99 6.55 -19.97
CA ARG A 134 -2.92 5.90 -18.66
C ARG A 134 -2.08 4.62 -18.66
N LEU A 135 -2.22 3.78 -19.69
CA LEU A 135 -1.44 2.54 -19.81
C LEU A 135 0.03 2.85 -20.12
N LYS A 136 0.31 3.83 -20.98
CA LYS A 136 1.68 4.31 -21.24
C LYS A 136 2.36 4.80 -19.97
N GLN A 137 1.65 5.61 -19.17
CA GLN A 137 2.17 6.13 -17.90
C GLN A 137 2.44 5.00 -16.90
N ARG A 138 1.55 4.00 -16.81
CA ARG A 138 1.75 2.83 -15.94
C ARG A 138 2.97 2.02 -16.36
N LEU A 139 3.14 1.75 -17.66
CA LEU A 139 4.33 1.05 -18.19
C LEU A 139 5.62 1.81 -17.89
N TRP A 140 5.62 3.13 -18.10
CA TRP A 140 6.79 3.97 -17.81
C TRP A 140 7.15 3.97 -16.32
N ARG A 141 6.14 4.04 -15.43
CA ARG A 141 6.33 3.94 -13.98
C ARG A 141 6.95 2.60 -13.57
N LEU A 142 6.39 1.49 -14.05
CA LEU A 142 6.91 0.15 -13.77
C LEU A 142 8.35 -0.03 -14.25
N ARG A 143 8.66 0.42 -15.47
CA ARG A 143 10.04 0.36 -15.99
C ARG A 143 11.01 1.18 -15.14
N SER A 144 10.58 2.34 -14.64
CA SER A 144 11.39 3.19 -13.76
C SER A 144 11.54 2.63 -12.35
N ALA A 145 10.59 1.79 -11.90
CA ALA A 145 10.57 1.14 -10.59
C ALA A 145 11.56 -0.04 -10.48
N ARG A 146 12.02 -0.57 -11.61
CA ARG A 146 12.97 -1.69 -11.67
C ARG A 146 14.37 -1.23 -11.27
N PHE A 147 15.02 -2.00 -10.41
CA PHE A 147 16.43 -1.82 -10.07
C PHE A 147 17.30 -2.53 -11.11
N ASN A 148 18.30 -1.84 -11.66
CA ASN A 148 19.39 -2.50 -12.37
C ASN A 148 20.52 -2.85 -11.39
N GLU A 149 21.51 -3.63 -11.84
CA GLU A 149 22.62 -4.09 -10.99
C GLU A 149 23.37 -2.94 -10.30
N ARG A 150 23.59 -1.83 -11.00
CA ARG A 150 24.26 -0.66 -10.44
C ARG A 150 23.42 0.00 -9.33
N MET A 151 22.12 0.13 -9.54
CA MET A 151 21.20 0.70 -8.55
C MET A 151 21.11 -0.21 -7.33
N LYS A 152 21.00 -1.52 -7.54
CA LYS A 152 21.00 -2.52 -6.47
C LYS A 152 22.29 -2.42 -5.65
N ALA A 153 23.46 -2.48 -6.30
CA ALA A 153 24.75 -2.36 -5.64
C ALA A 153 24.84 -1.08 -4.79
N GLY A 154 24.48 0.07 -5.36
CA GLY A 154 24.48 1.33 -4.62
C GLY A 154 23.52 1.34 -3.42
N THR A 155 22.36 0.67 -3.50
CA THR A 155 21.45 0.49 -2.35
C THR A 155 22.08 -0.38 -1.27
N LEU A 156 22.73 -1.47 -1.63
CA LEU A 156 23.39 -2.36 -0.66
C LEU A 156 24.62 -1.71 0.00
N GLU A 157 25.40 -0.92 -0.76
CA GLU A 157 26.58 -0.19 -0.25
C GLU A 157 26.24 0.87 0.79
N ARG A 158 24.99 1.37 0.82
CA ARG A 158 24.54 2.38 1.79
C ARG A 158 24.13 1.80 3.14
N LEU A 159 23.97 0.47 3.22
CA LEU A 159 23.69 -0.19 4.48
C LEU A 159 24.91 -0.08 5.40
N GLY A 160 24.67 0.22 6.67
CA GLY A 160 25.71 0.36 7.67
C GLY A 160 25.12 0.47 9.07
N GLU A 161 25.87 0.00 10.07
CA GLU A 161 25.50 0.09 11.50
C GLU A 161 24.12 -0.52 11.84
N GLY A 162 23.68 -1.54 11.10
CA GLY A 162 22.37 -2.16 11.30
C GLY A 162 21.18 -1.26 10.93
N ARG A 163 21.41 -0.18 10.16
CA ARG A 163 20.37 0.75 9.72
C ARG A 163 20.01 0.51 8.26
N LEU A 164 18.71 0.58 7.98
CA LEU A 164 18.19 0.65 6.63
C LEU A 164 18.29 2.09 6.12
N VAL A 165 19.23 2.35 5.22
CA VAL A 165 19.40 3.66 4.58
C VAL A 165 19.06 3.54 3.10
N LEU A 166 18.01 4.23 2.68
CA LEU A 166 17.55 4.24 1.29
C LEU A 166 17.68 5.65 0.72
N SER A 167 18.01 5.77 -0.57
CA SER A 167 17.80 7.08 -1.20
C SER A 167 16.33 7.34 -1.47
N LEU A 168 15.99 8.62 -1.63
CA LEU A 168 14.67 9.03 -2.12
C LEU A 168 14.27 8.26 -3.40
N LYS A 169 15.23 8.02 -4.30
CA LYS A 169 14.97 7.28 -5.55
C LYS A 169 14.73 5.79 -5.32
N ASP A 170 15.25 5.19 -4.27
CA ASP A 170 14.96 3.79 -3.94
C ASP A 170 13.55 3.67 -3.36
N LEU A 171 13.17 4.58 -2.48
CA LEU A 171 11.81 4.68 -1.94
C LEU A 171 10.78 4.90 -3.05
N GLU A 172 11.02 5.83 -3.97
CA GLU A 172 10.15 6.05 -5.15
C GLU A 172 9.96 4.76 -5.98
N ARG A 173 11.01 3.93 -6.11
CA ARG A 173 10.95 2.67 -6.86
C ARG A 173 10.10 1.62 -6.14
N PHE A 174 10.33 1.43 -4.84
CA PHE A 174 9.53 0.49 -4.05
C PHE A 174 8.07 0.94 -3.97
N MET A 175 7.81 2.23 -3.84
CA MET A 175 6.46 2.79 -3.71
C MET A 175 5.74 2.99 -5.06
N ALA A 176 6.37 2.68 -6.19
CA ALA A 176 5.83 2.97 -7.51
C ALA A 176 4.46 2.31 -7.80
N MET A 177 4.12 1.23 -7.07
CA MET A 177 2.82 0.56 -7.15
C MET A 177 1.73 1.19 -6.27
N HIS A 178 2.12 1.94 -5.25
CA HIS A 178 1.23 2.48 -4.22
C HIS A 178 0.95 3.97 -4.40
N MET A 179 1.91 4.73 -4.92
CA MET A 179 1.78 6.18 -5.11
C MET A 179 2.71 6.67 -6.23
N ASP A 180 2.44 7.84 -6.78
CA ASP A 180 3.35 8.48 -7.73
C ASP A 180 4.57 9.11 -7.03
N PRO A 181 5.66 9.41 -7.75
CA PRO A 181 6.89 9.91 -7.15
C PRO A 181 6.77 11.27 -6.46
N THR A 182 5.86 12.15 -6.92
CA THR A 182 5.67 13.46 -6.28
C THR A 182 5.01 13.27 -4.93
N LEU A 183 3.89 12.53 -4.90
CA LEU A 183 3.22 12.20 -3.65
C LEU A 183 4.13 11.43 -2.68
N CYS A 184 4.99 10.53 -3.19
CA CYS A 184 5.99 9.85 -2.38
C CYS A 184 6.96 10.83 -1.69
N ARG A 185 7.47 11.83 -2.42
CA ARG A 185 8.33 12.88 -1.84
C ARG A 185 7.61 13.67 -0.77
N ASP A 186 6.41 14.16 -1.06
CA ASP A 186 5.64 14.98 -0.14
C ASP A 186 5.37 14.23 1.18
N ARG A 187 5.06 12.93 1.09
CA ARG A 187 4.85 12.06 2.27
C ARG A 187 6.14 11.80 3.04
N LEU A 188 7.26 11.59 2.34
CA LEU A 188 8.57 11.44 3.00
C LEU A 188 9.01 12.74 3.68
N ASP A 189 8.78 13.89 3.05
CA ASP A 189 9.05 15.21 3.64
C ASP A 189 8.21 15.45 4.89
N ALA A 190 6.93 15.08 4.85
CA ALA A 190 6.05 15.17 6.01
C ALA A 190 6.53 14.26 7.15
N LEU A 191 6.93 13.03 6.86
CA LEU A 191 7.46 12.09 7.86
C LEU A 191 8.79 12.56 8.47
N VAL A 192 9.67 13.15 7.67
CA VAL A 192 10.91 13.78 8.16
C VAL A 192 10.58 14.99 9.05
N LYS A 193 9.69 15.88 8.61
CA LYS A 193 9.25 17.04 9.39
C LYS A 193 8.58 16.63 10.70
N ALA A 194 7.86 15.51 10.71
CA ALA A 194 7.22 14.95 11.90
C ALA A 194 8.19 14.22 12.85
N GLY A 195 9.48 14.10 12.51
CA GLY A 195 10.48 13.40 13.32
C GLY A 195 10.35 11.87 13.29
N LEU A 196 9.54 11.33 12.37
CA LEU A 196 9.35 9.87 12.20
C LEU A 196 10.42 9.25 11.32
N LEU A 197 11.03 10.05 10.44
CA LEU A 197 12.18 9.70 9.61
C LEU A 197 13.27 10.74 9.78
N ALA A 198 14.50 10.36 9.46
CA ALA A 198 15.63 11.26 9.33
C ALA A 198 16.14 11.26 7.88
N ASP A 199 16.75 12.36 7.47
CA ASP A 199 17.33 12.49 6.14
C ASP A 199 18.70 13.20 6.14
N GLU A 200 19.44 12.95 5.07
CA GLU A 200 20.72 13.60 4.79
C GLU A 200 20.79 13.94 3.30
N VAL A 201 21.07 15.20 2.98
CA VAL A 201 21.25 15.66 1.60
C VAL A 201 22.74 15.69 1.27
N ARG A 202 23.14 14.86 0.30
CA ARG A 202 24.48 14.81 -0.29
C ARG A 202 24.45 15.27 -1.75
N PRO A 203 25.61 15.55 -2.38
CA PRO A 203 25.63 15.88 -3.80
C PRO A 203 24.94 14.80 -4.65
N ASN A 204 23.87 15.20 -5.35
CA ASN A 204 23.05 14.35 -6.23
C ASN A 204 22.23 13.25 -5.54
N ILE A 205 22.17 13.20 -4.20
CA ILE A 205 21.41 12.15 -3.51
C ILE A 205 20.88 12.61 -2.15
N ARG A 206 19.61 12.30 -1.89
CA ARG A 206 19.00 12.42 -0.57
C ARG A 206 18.84 11.03 0.02
N LEU A 207 19.42 10.81 1.19
CA LEU A 207 19.32 9.59 1.97
C LEU A 207 18.25 9.76 3.03
N ILE A 208 17.47 8.71 3.27
CA ILE A 208 16.37 8.67 4.22
C ILE A 208 16.48 7.36 5.00
N TRP A 209 16.32 7.43 6.31
CA TRP A 209 16.28 6.26 7.19
C TRP A 209 15.29 6.46 8.32
N SER A 210 14.92 5.36 8.96
CA SER A 210 14.13 5.37 10.19
C SER A 210 14.99 4.91 11.36
N ASP A 211 14.93 5.63 12.48
CA ASP A 211 15.51 5.19 13.75
C ASP A 211 14.61 4.17 14.48
N GLY A 212 13.43 3.85 13.93
CA GLY A 212 12.55 2.79 14.42
C GLY A 212 11.24 3.28 15.06
N ALA A 213 11.04 4.59 15.20
CA ALA A 213 9.83 5.13 15.80
C ALA A 213 8.58 4.74 15.00
N LEU A 214 8.66 4.86 13.67
CA LEU A 214 7.56 4.53 12.76
C LEU A 214 7.24 3.03 12.78
N GLU A 215 8.26 2.18 12.70
CA GLU A 215 8.14 0.72 12.78
C GLU A 215 7.58 0.27 14.14
N ALA A 216 7.98 0.92 15.23
CA ALA A 216 7.45 0.62 16.56
C ALA A 216 5.97 0.98 16.69
N ILE A 217 5.53 2.08 16.07
CA ILE A 217 4.10 2.42 15.98
C ILE A 217 3.37 1.31 15.21
N VAL A 218 3.81 0.98 13.99
CA VAL A 218 3.17 -0.06 13.16
C VAL A 218 3.14 -1.41 13.87
N GLY A 219 4.24 -1.82 14.50
CA GLY A 219 4.35 -3.11 15.19
C GLY A 219 3.30 -3.27 16.30
N ARG A 220 3.11 -2.25 17.15
CA ARG A 220 2.06 -2.28 18.19
C ARG A 220 0.67 -2.47 17.59
N HIS A 221 0.37 -1.78 16.50
CA HIS A 221 -0.93 -1.88 15.83
C HIS A 221 -1.17 -3.25 15.20
N LEU A 222 -0.14 -3.87 14.63
CA LEU A 222 -0.23 -5.24 14.11
C LEU A 222 -0.44 -6.27 15.24
N ASP A 223 0.21 -6.08 16.39
CA ASP A 223 0.01 -6.93 17.57
C ASP A 223 -1.42 -6.84 18.11
N ASP A 224 -1.99 -5.64 18.14
CA ASP A 224 -3.38 -5.41 18.55
C ASP A 224 -4.36 -6.00 17.53
N LEU A 225 -4.11 -5.84 16.22
CA LEU A 225 -4.90 -6.52 15.19
C LEU A 225 -4.90 -8.03 15.37
N TRP A 226 -3.72 -8.61 15.57
CA TRP A 226 -3.58 -10.05 15.76
C TRP A 226 -4.38 -10.55 16.96
N ARG A 227 -4.38 -9.79 18.07
CA ARG A 227 -5.17 -10.09 19.26
C ARG A 227 -6.67 -10.08 18.94
N GLN A 228 -7.16 -9.02 18.30
CA GLN A 228 -8.57 -8.88 17.93
C GLN A 228 -9.04 -9.96 16.94
N LEU A 229 -8.19 -10.31 15.97
CA LEU A 229 -8.48 -11.37 15.00
C LEU A 229 -8.64 -12.73 15.69
N LYS A 230 -7.78 -13.04 16.66
CA LYS A 230 -7.89 -14.27 17.47
C LYS A 230 -9.17 -14.30 18.28
N GLU A 231 -9.50 -13.21 18.97
CA GLU A 231 -10.73 -13.10 19.75
C GLU A 231 -11.97 -13.28 18.87
N THR A 232 -12.00 -12.65 17.70
CA THR A 232 -13.11 -12.75 16.73
C THR A 232 -13.22 -14.16 16.13
N ALA A 233 -12.09 -14.84 15.90
CA ALA A 233 -12.07 -16.21 15.39
C ALA A 233 -12.55 -17.24 16.43
N LEU A 234 -12.32 -16.96 17.72
CA LEU A 234 -12.72 -17.82 18.84
C LEU A 234 -14.11 -17.50 19.38
N ALA A 235 -14.66 -16.32 19.09
CA ALA A 235 -16.00 -15.94 19.52
C ALA A 235 -17.07 -16.87 18.92
N PRO A 236 -18.01 -17.38 19.75
CA PRO A 236 -19.15 -18.14 19.26
C PRO A 236 -20.01 -17.26 18.33
N PRO A 237 -20.65 -17.84 17.31
CA PRO A 237 -21.57 -17.10 16.46
C PRO A 237 -22.72 -16.55 17.32
N LEU A 238 -22.94 -15.23 17.21
CA LEU A 238 -24.08 -14.52 17.82
C LEU A 238 -25.41 -14.98 17.19
#